data_AF-A0A8H4NAF4-F1
#
_entry.id   AF-A0A8H4NAF4-F1
#
_cell.length_a   1.000
_cell.length_b   1.000
_cell.length_c   1.000
_cell.angle_alpha   90.00
_cell.angle_beta   90.00
_cell.angle_gamma   90.00
#
_symmetry.space_group_name_H-M   'P 1'
#
loop_
_entity.id
_entity.type
_entity.pdbx_description
1 polymer ?
#
loop_
_entity_poly.entity_id
_entity_poly.type
_entity_poly.pdbx_seq_one_letter_code
_entity_poly.pdbx_strand_id
1 'polypeptide(L)'
;MAITELLYKTAAVLNAISIPGHTAMGFKTVHPTLDSIDTTTSQDRKVGQTGAATAWDFFNASLLVSAALNWQWARTGGPQTTEETVALAATVVMGFVNSYRYARVGEYAPLACLFVAPLLSLVATVKGL
;
A
#
# COMPACT_ATOMS: atom_id res chain seq x y z
N MET A 1 -6.63 -18.36 -16.89
CA MET A 1 -7.51 -17.17 -16.92
C MET A 1 -8.30 -16.98 -15.63
N ALA A 2 -9.22 -17.87 -15.23
CA ALA A 2 -10.06 -17.65 -14.04
C ALA A 2 -9.28 -17.42 -12.72
N ILE A 3 -8.16 -18.12 -12.53
CA ILE A 3 -7.30 -17.95 -11.35
C ILE A 3 -6.59 -16.60 -11.37
N THR A 4 -6.07 -16.16 -12.51
CA THR A 4 -5.41 -14.85 -12.69
C THR A 4 -6.36 -13.70 -12.37
N GLU A 5 -7.56 -13.75 -12.92
CA GLU A 5 -8.61 -12.77 -12.65
C GLU A 5 -8.99 -12.73 -11.16
N LEU A 6 -9.15 -13.88 -10.52
CA LEU A 6 -9.48 -13.98 -9.10
C LEU A 6 -8.38 -13.37 -8.22
N LEU A 7 -7.10 -13.61 -8.53
CA LEU A 7 -5.97 -13.05 -7.78
C LEU A 7 -5.95 -11.52 -7.86
N TYR A 8 -6.13 -10.95 -9.06
CA TYR A 8 -6.22 -9.51 -9.22
C TYR A 8 -7.44 -8.91 -8.52
N LYS A 9 -8.63 -9.53 -8.63
CA LYS A 9 -9.83 -9.07 -7.89
C LYS A 9 -9.63 -9.11 -6.39
N THR A 10 -8.99 -10.16 -5.88
CA THR A 10 -8.68 -10.28 -4.45
C THR A 10 -7.72 -9.18 -4.00
N ALA A 11 -6.65 -8.92 -4.77
CA ALA A 11 -5.73 -7.82 -4.50
C ALA A 11 -6.43 -6.44 -4.53
N ALA A 12 -7.35 -6.23 -5.48
CA ALA A 12 -8.15 -5.00 -5.55
C ALA A 12 -9.00 -4.80 -4.29
N VAL A 13 -9.71 -5.84 -3.85
CA VAL A 13 -10.53 -5.80 -2.64
C VAL A 13 -9.67 -5.54 -1.41
N LEU A 14 -8.56 -6.26 -1.24
CA LEU A 14 -7.65 -6.07 -0.10
C LEU A 14 -7.15 -4.63 0.00
N ASN A 15 -6.76 -4.02 -1.12
CA ASN A 15 -6.35 -2.62 -1.15
C ASN A 15 -7.49 -1.68 -0.74
N ALA A 16 -8.69 -1.86 -1.31
CA ALA A 16 -9.83 -0.99 -1.03
C ALA A 16 -10.31 -1.08 0.43
N ILE A 17 -10.46 -2.29 0.98
CA ILE A 17 -10.92 -2.47 2.37
C ILE A 17 -9.88 -2.06 3.40
N SER A 18 -8.60 -1.96 3.01
CA SER A 18 -7.54 -1.48 3.89
C SER A 18 -7.61 0.03 4.13
N ILE A 19 -8.30 0.80 3.27
CA ILE A 19 -8.42 2.26 3.41
C ILE A 19 -9.10 2.67 4.72
N PRO A 20 -10.29 2.13 5.10
CA PRO A 20 -10.87 2.38 6.41
C PRO A 20 -9.94 2.01 7.58
N GLY A 21 -9.28 0.85 7.51
CA GLY A 21 -8.36 0.39 8.55
C GLY A 21 -7.14 1.31 8.70
N HIS A 22 -6.54 1.71 7.59
CA HIS A 22 -5.41 2.63 7.53
C HIS A 22 -5.79 4.02 8.08
N THR A 23 -6.96 4.53 7.69
CA THR A 23 -7.51 5.79 8.22
C THR A 23 -7.73 5.72 9.73
N ALA A 24 -8.34 4.64 10.23
CA ALA A 24 -8.58 4.45 11.66
C ALA A 24 -7.26 4.36 12.44
N MET A 25 -6.25 3.67 11.91
CA MET A 25 -4.91 3.62 12.49
C MET A 25 -4.24 5.00 12.49
N GLY A 26 -4.48 5.81 11.46
CA GLY A 26 -4.06 7.20 11.38
C GLY A 26 -4.51 8.00 12.61
N PHE A 27 -5.82 8.04 12.84
CA PHE A 27 -6.42 8.77 13.97
C PHE A 27 -6.05 8.19 15.34
N LYS A 28 -5.98 6.85 15.45
CA LYS A 28 -5.76 6.19 16.75
C LYS A 28 -4.29 6.22 17.18
N THR A 29 -3.37 6.07 16.24
CA THR A 29 -1.97 5.77 16.55
C THR A 29 -1.02 6.76 15.90
N VAL A 30 -1.14 7.00 14.59
CA VAL A 30 -0.10 7.74 13.83
C VAL A 30 -0.11 9.22 14.14
N HIS A 31 -1.25 9.91 13.95
CA HIS A 31 -1.30 11.36 14.19
C HIS A 31 -0.97 11.71 15.66
N PRO A 32 -1.52 11.03 16.68
CA PRO A 32 -1.12 11.29 18.07
C PRO A 32 0.38 11.08 18.33
N THR A 33 0.98 10.07 17.70
CA THR A 33 2.42 9.82 17.83
C THR A 33 3.23 10.93 17.18
N LEU A 34 2.84 11.38 15.98
CA LEU A 34 3.50 12.50 15.30
C LEU A 34 3.34 13.81 16.08
N ASP A 35 2.17 14.06 16.66
CA ASP A 35 1.88 15.24 17.49
C ASP A 35 2.69 15.28 18.79
N SER A 36 3.20 14.13 19.25
CA SER A 36 4.08 14.06 20.42
C SER A 36 5.53 14.51 20.15
N ILE A 37 5.91 14.71 18.88
CA ILE A 37 7.26 15.14 18.51
C ILE A 37 7.44 16.61 18.91
N ASP A 38 8.42 16.91 19.76
CA ASP A 38 8.77 18.30 20.06
C ASP A 38 9.42 18.96 18.85
N THR A 39 8.67 19.87 18.23
CA THR A 39 9.07 20.65 17.06
C THR A 39 9.36 22.11 17.38
N THR A 40 9.29 22.54 18.64
CA THR A 40 9.40 23.96 19.03
C THR A 40 10.73 24.59 18.62
N THR A 41 11.82 23.82 18.67
CA THR A 41 13.19 24.29 18.49
C THR A 41 13.89 23.81 17.21
N SER A 42 13.23 22.96 16.40
CA SER A 42 13.86 22.35 15.21
C SER A 42 12.95 22.41 13.99
N GLN A 43 13.40 23.11 12.96
CA GLN A 43 12.71 23.17 11.67
C GLN A 43 12.67 21.80 10.99
N ASP A 44 13.74 21.01 11.07
CA ASP A 44 13.80 19.67 10.49
C ASP A 44 12.74 18.74 11.12
N ARG A 45 12.52 18.84 12.43
CA ARG A 45 11.46 18.09 13.10
C ARG A 45 10.06 18.53 12.65
N LYS A 46 9.83 19.84 12.44
CA LYS A 46 8.57 20.34 11.86
C LYS A 46 8.31 19.75 10.47
N VAL A 47 9.33 19.78 9.61
CA VAL A 47 9.24 19.22 8.25
C VAL A 47 8.99 17.72 8.30
N GLY A 48 9.72 16.99 9.16
CA GLY A 48 9.55 15.54 9.33
C GLY A 48 8.16 15.15 9.83
N GLN A 49 7.63 15.85 10.83
CA GLN A 49 6.28 15.62 11.37
C GLN A 49 5.21 15.83 10.29
N THR A 50 5.21 17.00 9.64
CA THR A 50 4.23 17.33 8.60
C THR A 50 4.35 16.41 7.38
N GLY A 51 5.58 16.10 6.97
CA GLY A 51 5.85 15.20 5.86
C GLY A 51 5.35 13.79 6.13
N ALA A 52 5.58 13.25 7.34
CA ALA A 52 5.10 11.94 7.73
C ALA A 52 3.56 11.89 7.80
N ALA A 53 2.92 12.91 8.37
CA ALA A 53 1.46 12.99 8.42
C ALA A 53 0.85 13.02 7.02
N THR A 54 1.39 13.88 6.14
CA THR A 54 0.92 14.01 4.75
C THR A 54 1.13 12.72 3.96
N ALA A 55 2.29 12.07 4.12
CA ALA A 55 2.58 10.81 3.45
C ALA A 55 1.66 9.68 3.91
N TRP A 56 1.31 9.66 5.21
CA TRP A 56 0.31 8.75 5.74
C TRP A 56 -1.04 8.96 5.04
N ASP A 57 -1.56 10.18 5.03
CA ASP A 57 -2.87 10.47 4.44
C ASP A 57 -2.91 10.18 2.94
N PHE A 58 -1.83 10.52 2.23
CA PHE A 58 -1.68 10.24 0.80
C PHE A 58 -1.65 8.73 0.49
N PHE A 59 -1.25 7.88 1.44
CA PHE A 59 -1.21 6.44 1.24
C PHE A 59 -2.61 5.86 0.95
N ASN A 60 -3.68 6.44 1.50
CA ASN A 60 -5.05 6.04 1.16
C ASN A 60 -5.37 6.22 -0.34
N ALA A 61 -4.89 7.31 -0.95
CA ALA A 61 -5.05 7.53 -2.38
C ALA A 61 -4.23 6.50 -3.18
N SER A 62 -3.03 6.16 -2.71
CA SER A 62 -2.20 5.12 -3.33
C SER A 62 -2.87 3.75 -3.28
N LEU A 63 -3.49 3.38 -2.15
CA LEU A 63 -4.28 2.15 -2.03
C LEU A 63 -5.46 2.12 -3.02
N LEU A 64 -6.16 3.23 -3.20
CA LEU A 64 -7.26 3.32 -4.17
C LEU A 64 -6.76 3.16 -5.61
N VAL A 65 -5.63 3.78 -5.97
CA VAL A 65 -4.99 3.60 -7.28
C VAL A 65 -4.58 2.14 -7.49
N SER A 66 -3.93 1.51 -6.50
CA SER A 66 -3.59 0.08 -6.57
C SER A 66 -4.82 -0.81 -6.70
N ALA A 67 -5.93 -0.48 -6.05
CA ALA A 67 -7.19 -1.20 -6.20
C ALA A 67 -7.75 -1.07 -7.63
N ALA A 68 -7.77 0.14 -8.19
CA ALA A 68 -8.24 0.41 -9.54
C ALA A 68 -7.39 -0.31 -10.61
N LEU A 69 -6.06 -0.26 -10.48
CA LEU A 69 -5.14 -0.96 -11.38
C LEU A 69 -5.35 -2.48 -11.33
N ASN A 70 -5.46 -3.06 -10.13
CA ASN A 70 -5.76 -4.49 -10.00
C ASN A 70 -7.12 -4.86 -10.63
N TRP A 71 -8.14 -4.02 -10.47
CA TRP A 71 -9.44 -4.22 -11.10
C TRP A 71 -9.38 -4.13 -12.63
N GLN A 72 -8.52 -3.27 -13.18
CA GLN A 72 -8.21 -3.23 -14.60
C GLN A 72 -7.49 -4.51 -15.06
N TRP A 73 -6.41 -4.89 -14.38
CA TRP A 73 -5.59 -6.07 -14.70
C TRP A 73 -6.37 -7.39 -14.62
N ALA A 74 -7.37 -7.47 -13.75
CA ALA A 74 -8.31 -8.60 -13.74
C ALA A 74 -9.02 -8.81 -15.09
N ARG A 75 -9.28 -7.73 -15.84
CA ARG A 75 -9.98 -7.76 -17.14
C ARG A 75 -9.02 -7.85 -18.32
N THR A 76 -7.82 -7.30 -18.20
CA THR A 76 -6.82 -7.28 -19.28
C THR A 76 -5.82 -8.42 -19.21
N GLY A 77 -5.83 -9.23 -18.14
CA GLY A 77 -4.88 -10.32 -17.93
C GLY A 77 -3.55 -9.89 -17.29
N GLY A 78 -3.38 -8.61 -16.95
CA GLY A 78 -2.19 -8.08 -16.28
C GLY A 78 -1.82 -6.68 -16.75
N PRO A 79 -0.67 -6.15 -16.28
CA PRO A 79 -0.08 -4.93 -16.80
C PRO A 79 0.07 -4.96 -18.32
N GLN A 80 -0.38 -3.92 -19.00
CA GLN A 80 -0.36 -3.82 -20.46
C GLN A 80 0.72 -2.86 -20.98
N THR A 81 1.24 -1.99 -20.11
CA THR A 81 2.27 -1.02 -20.48
C THR A 81 3.49 -1.12 -19.58
N THR A 82 4.59 -0.48 -20.01
CA THR A 82 5.81 -0.37 -19.19
C THR A 82 5.53 0.38 -17.90
N GLU A 83 4.72 1.43 -17.94
CA GLU A 83 4.34 2.23 -16.75
C GLU A 83 3.56 1.38 -15.75
N GLU A 84 2.62 0.54 -16.21
CA GLU A 84 1.87 -0.37 -15.35
C GLU A 84 2.78 -1.46 -14.74
N THR A 85 3.75 -1.94 -15.52
CA THR A 85 4.75 -2.90 -15.05
C THR A 85 5.64 -2.29 -13.97
N VAL A 86 6.08 -1.05 -14.18
CA VAL A 86 6.85 -0.27 -13.20
C VAL A 86 6.01 -0.01 -11.95
N ALA A 87 4.74 0.35 -12.09
CA ALA A 87 3.84 0.55 -10.97
C ALA A 87 3.67 -0.71 -10.11
N LEU A 88 3.49 -1.88 -10.76
CA LEU A 88 3.44 -3.16 -10.05
C LEU A 88 4.77 -3.44 -9.33
N ALA A 89 5.91 -3.33 -10.03
CA ALA A 89 7.23 -3.58 -9.44
C ALA A 89 7.52 -2.67 -8.25
N ALA A 90 7.22 -1.37 -8.36
CA ALA A 90 7.39 -0.40 -7.28
C ALA A 90 6.52 -0.76 -6.06
N THR A 91 5.26 -1.15 -6.31
CA THR A 91 4.33 -1.54 -5.24
C THR A 91 4.80 -2.81 -4.53
N VAL A 92 5.32 -3.80 -5.27
CA VAL A 92 5.91 -5.01 -4.69
C VAL A 92 7.13 -4.66 -3.84
N VAL A 93 8.12 -3.95 -4.38
CA VAL A 93 9.36 -3.62 -3.67
C VAL A 93 9.07 -2.83 -2.40
N MET A 94 8.31 -1.75 -2.49
CA MET A 94 7.97 -0.93 -1.33
C MET A 94 7.08 -1.68 -0.34
N GLY A 95 6.18 -2.52 -0.86
CA GLY A 95 5.36 -3.42 -0.05
C GLY A 95 6.18 -4.34 0.84
N PHE A 96 7.19 -5.01 0.28
CA PHE A 96 8.14 -5.85 1.03
C PHE A 96 8.91 -5.05 2.09
N VAL A 97 9.49 -3.90 1.71
CA VAL A 97 10.27 -3.05 2.63
C VAL A 97 9.42 -2.61 3.82
N ASN A 98 8.20 -2.13 3.55
CA ASN A 98 7.29 -1.66 4.60
C ASN A 98 6.78 -2.81 5.46
N SER A 99 6.46 -3.96 4.86
CA SER A 99 6.02 -5.15 5.60
C SER A 99 7.11 -5.66 6.54
N TYR A 100 8.38 -5.63 6.13
CA TYR A 100 9.50 -5.94 7.02
C TYR A 100 9.55 -4.98 8.21
N ARG A 101 9.39 -3.67 7.99
CA ARG A 101 9.39 -2.68 9.08
C ARG A 101 8.25 -2.91 10.08
N TYR A 102 7.05 -3.22 9.60
CA TYR A 102 5.89 -3.55 10.43
C TYR A 102 6.07 -4.86 11.21
N ALA A 103 6.56 -5.90 10.55
CA ALA A 103 6.82 -7.20 11.19
C ALA A 103 7.85 -7.09 12.32
N ARG A 104 8.85 -6.20 12.21
CA ARG A 104 9.83 -5.95 13.28
C ARG A 104 9.25 -5.34 14.55
N VAL A 105 8.12 -4.64 14.45
CA VAL A 105 7.43 -4.04 15.61
C VAL A 105 6.20 -4.84 16.03
N GLY A 106 6.01 -6.06 15.47
CA GLY A 106 4.90 -6.94 15.81
C GLY A 106 3.54 -6.49 15.29
N GLU A 107 3.50 -5.52 14.38
CA GLU A 107 2.26 -5.03 13.77
C GLU A 107 2.05 -5.74 12.43
N TYR A 108 0.96 -6.49 12.30
CA TYR A 108 0.72 -7.36 11.15
C TYR A 108 -0.51 -6.97 10.35
N ALA A 109 -1.39 -6.09 10.86
CA ALA A 109 -2.60 -5.70 10.16
C ALA A 109 -2.30 -5.04 8.78
N PRO A 110 -1.28 -4.19 8.62
CA PRO A 110 -0.95 -3.56 7.34
C PRO A 110 -0.44 -4.53 6.26
N LEU A 111 -0.03 -5.76 6.62
CA LEU A 111 0.55 -6.71 5.65
C LEU A 111 -0.47 -7.17 4.60
N ALA A 112 -1.77 -7.06 4.86
CA ALA A 112 -2.79 -7.40 3.88
C ALA A 112 -2.64 -6.56 2.58
N CYS A 113 -2.51 -5.24 2.68
CA CYS A 113 -2.32 -4.36 1.52
C CYS A 113 -0.85 -4.14 1.15
N LEU A 114 0.08 -4.27 2.10
CA LEU A 114 1.51 -4.05 1.84
C LEU A 114 2.23 -5.28 1.30
N PHE A 115 1.80 -6.49 1.68
CA PHE A 115 2.48 -7.73 1.28
C PHE A 115 1.59 -8.61 0.43
N VAL A 116 0.42 -8.97 0.96
CA VAL A 116 -0.44 -9.97 0.35
C VAL A 116 -0.99 -9.45 -0.98
N ALA A 117 -1.58 -8.26 -1.02
CA ALA A 117 -2.15 -7.73 -2.26
C ALA A 117 -1.11 -7.60 -3.40
N PRO A 118 0.08 -6.99 -3.20
CA PRO A 118 1.09 -6.91 -4.26
C PRO A 118 1.64 -8.28 -4.68
N LEU A 119 1.76 -9.23 -3.74
CA LEU A 119 2.19 -10.60 -4.06
C LEU A 119 1.16 -11.34 -4.91
N LEU A 120 -0.13 -11.18 -4.62
CA LEU A 120 -1.21 -11.74 -5.44
C LEU A 120 -1.15 -11.18 -6.86
N SER A 121 -0.97 -9.86 -7.01
CA SER A 121 -0.81 -9.21 -8.32
C SER A 121 0.41 -9.77 -9.07
N LEU A 122 1.55 -9.89 -8.40
CA LEU A 122 2.79 -10.43 -9.00
C LEU A 122 2.61 -11.88 -9.46
N VAL A 123 2.04 -12.74 -8.61
CA VAL A 123 1.78 -14.14 -8.95
C VAL A 123 0.80 -14.25 -10.13
N ALA A 124 -0.22 -13.38 -10.16
CA ALA A 124 -1.16 -13.31 -11.28
C ALA A 124 -0.46 -12.92 -12.59
N THR A 125 0.45 -11.94 -12.55
CA THR A 125 1.24 -11.52 -13.71
C THR A 125 2.14 -12.64 -14.21
N VAL A 126 2.89 -13.29 -13.32
CA VAL A 126 3.84 -14.37 -13.71
C VAL A 126 3.12 -15.60 -14.27
N LYS A 127 1.93 -15.94 -13.75
CA LYS A 127 1.12 -17.07 -14.26
C LYS A 127 0.30 -16.73 -15.51
N GLY A 128 0.16 -15.45 -15.84
CA GLY A 128 -0.57 -14.97 -17.01
C GLY A 128 0.29 -14.86 -18.26
N LEU A 129 1.62 -14.86 -18.10
CA LEU A 129 2.62 -15.04 -19.15
C LEU A 129 2.70 -16.52 -19.57
#